data_AF-A0AAD7DWN3-F1
#
_entry.id   AF-A0AAD7DWN3-F1
#
_cell.length_a   1.000
_cell.length_b   1.000
_cell.length_c   1.000
_cell.angle_alpha   90.00
_cell.angle_beta   90.00
_cell.angle_gamma   90.00
#
_symmetry.space_group_name_H-M   'P 1'
#
loop_
_entity.id
_entity.type
_entity.pdbx_description
1 polymer ?
#
loop_
_entity_poly.entity_id
_entity_poly.type
_entity_poly.pdbx_seq_one_letter_code
_entity_poly.pdbx_strand_id
1 'polypeptide(L)'
;LQERGYLLRQRYQPGWEASWVRSGTSHVYSEDGIRGAQSSIMDATRTSDGAHVMLKISRVDEYPDEVPIAEFFSSTALAADSRNHCVPIYEILRPDLNDIVIMVLPLRYDLQCLKFNTIGEAVECFRQMFE
;
A
#
# COMPACT_ATOMS: atom_id res chain seq x y z
N LEU A 1 -11.56 7.95 -5.76
CA LEU A 1 -11.02 7.29 -4.53
C LEU A 1 -11.88 7.60 -3.31
N GLN A 2 -12.11 8.87 -2.96
CA GLN A 2 -12.97 9.24 -1.83
C GLN A 2 -14.40 8.67 -1.95
N GLU A 3 -14.99 8.71 -3.16
CA GLU A 3 -16.30 8.09 -3.46
C GLU A 3 -16.31 6.56 -3.27
N ARG A 4 -15.13 5.92 -3.31
CA ARG A 4 -14.93 4.48 -3.06
C ARG A 4 -14.54 4.21 -1.60
N GLY A 5 -14.58 5.21 -0.72
CA GLY A 5 -14.25 5.06 0.69
C GLY A 5 -12.75 5.09 1.00
N TYR A 6 -11.91 5.67 0.13
CA TYR A 6 -10.47 5.81 0.36
C TYR A 6 -10.06 7.28 0.38
N LEU A 7 -9.65 7.76 1.55
CA LEU A 7 -9.22 9.14 1.78
C LEU A 7 -7.70 9.24 1.63
N LEU A 8 -7.25 10.05 0.67
CA LEU A 8 -5.83 10.35 0.51
C LEU A 8 -5.35 11.35 1.58
N ARG A 9 -4.03 11.41 1.78
CA ARG A 9 -3.39 12.44 2.63
C ARG A 9 -3.86 13.84 2.25
N GLN A 10 -3.87 14.73 3.24
CA GLN A 10 -4.23 16.15 3.11
C GLN A 10 -3.61 16.81 1.87
N ARG A 11 -2.33 16.54 1.57
CA ARG A 11 -1.63 17.14 0.41
C ARG A 11 -2.22 16.84 -0.97
N TYR A 12 -3.08 15.84 -1.08
CA TYR A 12 -3.79 15.47 -2.31
C TYR A 12 -5.25 15.93 -2.32
N GLN A 13 -5.69 16.65 -1.29
CA GLN A 13 -7.06 17.15 -1.18
C GLN A 13 -7.15 18.61 -1.68
N PRO A 14 -8.30 19.01 -2.25
CA PRO A 14 -8.53 20.40 -2.63
C PRO A 14 -8.34 21.37 -1.45
N GLY A 15 -7.71 22.51 -1.71
CA GLY A 15 -7.48 23.54 -0.68
C GLY A 15 -6.32 23.26 0.27
N TRP A 16 -5.52 22.23 0.03
CA TRP A 16 -4.29 22.02 0.80
C TRP A 16 -3.29 23.17 0.60
N GLU A 17 -2.68 23.58 1.69
CA GLU A 17 -1.58 24.51 1.76
C GLU A 17 -0.38 23.80 2.40
N ALA A 18 0.78 23.90 1.76
CA ALA A 18 1.98 23.22 2.21
C ALA A 18 2.42 23.66 3.62
N SER A 19 2.72 22.69 4.50
CA SER A 19 3.04 22.97 5.89
C SER A 19 4.29 23.86 6.08
N TRP A 20 5.25 23.78 5.15
CA TRP A 20 6.45 24.62 5.14
C TRP A 20 6.17 26.10 4.84
N VAL A 21 5.07 26.42 4.14
CA VAL A 21 4.68 27.82 3.88
C VAL A 21 4.30 28.51 5.19
N ARG A 22 3.59 27.80 6.08
CA ARG A 22 3.16 28.33 7.38
C ARG A 22 4.26 28.29 8.44
N SER A 23 5.03 27.20 8.47
CA SER A 23 6.05 26.99 9.50
C SER A 23 7.39 27.65 9.20
N GLY A 24 7.65 28.03 7.94
CA GLY A 24 8.95 28.53 7.49
C GLY A 24 10.07 27.48 7.48
N THR A 25 9.74 26.21 7.75
CA THR A 25 10.71 25.10 7.70
C THR A 25 11.00 24.69 6.25
N SER A 26 12.10 23.99 5.99
CA SER A 26 12.33 23.46 4.64
C SER A 26 11.37 22.30 4.36
N HIS A 27 10.83 22.24 3.13
CA HIS A 27 9.93 21.16 2.69
C HIS A 27 10.50 19.75 2.91
N VAL A 28 11.82 19.58 2.88
CA VAL A 28 12.49 18.28 3.11
C VAL A 28 12.33 17.77 4.54
N TYR A 29 12.01 18.65 5.49
CA TYR A 29 11.74 18.32 6.90
C TYR A 29 10.24 18.29 7.23
N SER A 30 9.38 18.53 6.23
CA SER A 30 7.94 18.52 6.38
C SER A 30 7.37 17.19 5.90
N GLU A 31 6.50 16.55 6.70
CA GLU A 31 5.90 15.24 6.35
C GLU A 31 5.22 15.28 4.98
N ASP A 32 4.43 16.33 4.73
CA ASP A 32 3.72 16.54 3.47
C ASP A 32 4.64 16.87 2.28
N GLY A 33 5.92 17.20 2.55
CA GLY A 33 6.96 17.42 1.54
C GLY A 33 7.73 16.16 1.12
N ILE A 34 7.59 15.06 1.87
CA ILE A 34 8.30 13.80 1.59
C ILE A 34 7.64 13.08 0.41
N ARG A 35 8.38 12.89 -0.68
CA ARG A 35 7.91 12.12 -1.84
C ARG A 35 7.98 10.62 -1.57
N GLY A 36 7.03 9.86 -2.11
CA GLY A 36 7.06 8.40 -2.06
C GLY A 36 8.24 7.87 -2.88
N ALA A 37 8.85 6.77 -2.41
CA ALA A 37 10.00 6.14 -3.09
C ALA A 37 9.62 5.49 -4.43
N GLN A 38 8.36 5.06 -4.58
CA GLN A 38 7.82 4.48 -5.80
C GLN A 38 6.63 5.29 -6.28
N SER A 39 6.62 5.65 -7.57
CA SER A 39 5.56 6.45 -8.19
C SER A 39 4.23 5.71 -8.34
N SER A 40 4.25 4.38 -8.34
CA SER A 40 3.07 3.52 -8.45
C SER A 40 2.39 3.21 -7.12
N ILE A 41 2.94 3.68 -5.99
CA ILE A 41 2.43 3.38 -4.65
C ILE A 41 2.02 4.66 -3.93
N MET A 42 0.87 4.61 -3.27
CA MET A 42 0.36 5.67 -2.40
C MET A 42 -0.34 5.04 -1.20
N ASP A 43 -0.37 5.71 -0.06
CA ASP A 43 -1.19 5.31 1.09
C ASP A 43 -2.51 6.08 1.14
N ALA A 44 -3.51 5.45 1.75
CA ALA A 44 -4.82 6.05 2.01
C ALA A 44 -5.38 5.56 3.34
N THR A 45 -6.38 6.27 3.85
CA THR A 45 -7.20 5.83 4.97
C THR A 45 -8.52 5.31 4.43
N ARG A 46 -8.85 4.04 4.71
CA ARG A 46 -10.16 3.48 4.42
C ARG A 46 -11.19 4.09 5.39
N THR A 47 -12.24 4.70 4.85
CA THR A 47 -13.20 5.47 5.64
C THR A 47 -14.17 4.61 6.44
N SER A 48 -14.34 3.34 6.07
CA SER A 48 -15.27 2.43 6.77
C SER A 48 -14.80 2.04 8.17
N ASP A 49 -13.48 1.97 8.39
CA ASP A 49 -12.89 1.50 9.66
C ASP A 49 -11.65 2.30 10.12
N GLY A 50 -11.23 3.30 9.35
CA GLY A 50 -10.04 4.10 9.66
C GLY A 50 -8.71 3.39 9.41
N ALA A 51 -8.72 2.21 8.79
CA ALA A 51 -7.49 1.46 8.52
C ALA A 51 -6.61 2.17 7.48
N HIS A 52 -5.30 2.16 7.71
CA HIS A 52 -4.33 2.59 6.71
C HIS A 52 -4.12 1.48 5.67
N VAL A 53 -4.26 1.84 4.40
CA VAL A 53 -4.12 0.93 3.26
C VAL A 53 -3.09 1.45 2.28
N MET A 54 -2.53 0.54 1.50
CA MET A 54 -1.68 0.84 0.36
C MET A 54 -2.50 0.74 -0.93
N LEU A 55 -2.41 1.77 -1.75
CA LEU A 55 -2.93 1.82 -3.11
C LEU A 55 -1.75 1.59 -4.06
N LYS A 56 -1.79 0.51 -4.83
CA LYS A 56 -0.79 0.20 -5.85
C LYS A 56 -1.42 0.26 -7.24
N ILE A 57 -0.85 1.10 -8.10
CA ILE A 57 -1.16 1.14 -9.53
C ILE A 57 -0.44 -0.02 -10.22
N SER A 58 -1.20 -0.78 -11.01
CA SER A 58 -0.67 -1.81 -11.91
C SER A 58 -1.12 -1.53 -13.34
N ARG A 59 -0.19 -1.72 -14.28
CA ARG A 59 -0.38 -1.57 -15.72
C ARG A 59 -0.67 -2.93 -16.33
N VAL A 60 -1.90 -3.14 -16.78
CA VAL A 60 -2.37 -4.45 -17.26
C VAL A 60 -1.74 -4.83 -18.61
N ASP A 61 -1.37 -3.84 -19.41
CA ASP A 61 -0.65 -4.02 -20.67
C ASP A 61 0.80 -4.51 -20.46
N GLU A 62 1.47 -3.98 -19.43
CA GLU A 62 2.86 -4.29 -19.10
C GLU A 62 2.99 -5.52 -18.19
N TYR A 63 2.04 -5.71 -17.27
CA TYR A 63 2.03 -6.75 -16.24
C TYR A 63 0.68 -7.51 -16.22
N PRO A 64 0.34 -8.24 -17.30
CA PRO A 64 -0.98 -8.86 -17.46
C PRO A 64 -1.32 -9.88 -16.38
N ASP A 65 -0.31 -10.52 -15.77
CA ASP A 65 -0.49 -11.58 -14.79
C ASP A 65 -0.53 -11.09 -13.33
N GLU A 66 -0.13 -9.85 -13.05
CA GLU A 66 0.00 -9.36 -11.67
C GLU A 66 -1.34 -9.42 -10.92
N VAL A 67 -2.40 -8.91 -11.56
CA VAL A 67 -3.73 -8.85 -10.98
C VAL A 67 -4.37 -10.25 -10.87
N PRO A 68 -4.38 -11.08 -11.93
CA PRO A 68 -4.86 -12.45 -11.83
C PRO A 68 -4.17 -13.29 -10.74
N ILE A 69 -2.84 -13.18 -10.61
CA ILE A 69 -2.09 -13.91 -9.58
C ILE A 69 -2.50 -13.44 -8.19
N ALA A 70 -2.58 -12.12 -7.98
CA ALA A 70 -2.92 -11.59 -6.68
C ALA A 70 -4.39 -11.88 -6.29
N GLU A 71 -5.32 -11.88 -7.25
CA GLU A 71 -6.71 -12.32 -7.05
C GLU A 71 -6.78 -13.81 -6.70
N PHE A 72 -6.01 -14.66 -7.39
CA PHE A 72 -5.95 -16.09 -7.12
C PHE A 72 -5.57 -16.35 -5.65
N PHE A 73 -4.47 -15.76 -5.18
CA PHE A 73 -4.03 -15.91 -3.79
C PHE A 73 -4.94 -15.22 -2.77
N SER A 74 -5.78 -14.28 -3.19
CA SER A 74 -6.78 -13.63 -2.34
C SER A 74 -8.15 -14.33 -2.35
N SER A 75 -8.31 -15.39 -3.16
CA SER A 75 -9.55 -16.15 -3.21
C SER A 75 -9.88 -16.78 -1.85
N THR A 76 -11.17 -16.92 -1.52
CA THR A 76 -11.61 -17.42 -0.21
C THR A 76 -10.95 -18.75 0.20
N ALA A 77 -10.74 -19.66 -0.75
CA ALA A 77 -10.13 -20.95 -0.49
C ALA A 77 -8.64 -20.82 -0.11
N LEU A 78 -7.88 -19.98 -0.82
CA LEU A 78 -6.45 -19.80 -0.57
C LEU A 78 -6.19 -18.82 0.58
N ALA A 79 -7.01 -17.78 0.74
CA ALA A 79 -6.89 -16.84 1.85
C ALA A 79 -7.15 -17.50 3.23
N ALA A 80 -7.88 -18.62 3.26
CA ALA A 80 -8.10 -19.41 4.47
C ALA A 80 -7.00 -20.47 4.71
N ASP A 81 -6.11 -20.72 3.74
CA ASP A 81 -5.01 -21.66 3.89
C ASP A 81 -3.89 -21.02 4.72
N SER A 82 -3.52 -21.63 5.84
CA SER A 82 -2.48 -21.11 6.74
C SER A 82 -1.08 -21.07 6.10
N ARG A 83 -0.88 -21.76 4.98
CA ARG A 83 0.39 -21.76 4.22
C ARG A 83 0.46 -20.62 3.22
N ASN A 84 -0.65 -19.91 2.99
CA ASN A 84 -0.71 -18.79 2.07
C ASN A 84 -0.31 -17.50 2.79
N HIS A 85 0.94 -17.10 2.61
CA HIS A 85 1.49 -15.86 3.14
C HIS A 85 1.47 -14.71 2.14
N CYS A 86 0.76 -14.86 1.01
CA CYS A 86 0.62 -13.80 0.04
C CYS A 86 -0.16 -12.61 0.63
N VAL A 87 0.20 -11.41 0.18
CA VAL A 87 -0.48 -10.20 0.61
C VAL A 87 -1.92 -10.23 0.07
N PRO A 88 -2.95 -10.16 0.94
CA PRO A 88 -4.32 -10.18 0.48
C PRO A 88 -4.69 -8.88 -0.22
N ILE A 89 -5.55 -8.96 -1.23
CA ILE A 89 -6.21 -7.81 -1.82
C ILE A 89 -7.51 -7.53 -1.08
N TYR A 90 -7.72 -6.28 -0.66
CA TYR A 90 -8.99 -5.82 -0.10
C TYR A 90 -9.99 -5.42 -1.18
N GLU A 91 -9.54 -4.71 -2.22
CA GLU A 91 -10.38 -4.28 -3.33
C GLU A 91 -9.53 -4.02 -4.58
N ILE A 92 -10.11 -4.19 -5.77
CA ILE A 92 -9.54 -3.77 -7.05
C ILE A 92 -10.42 -2.69 -7.63
N LEU A 93 -9.85 -1.50 -7.80
CA LEU A 93 -10.52 -0.37 -8.44
C LEU A 93 -10.06 -0.28 -9.89
N ARG A 94 -11.03 -0.16 -10.80
CA ARG A 94 -10.80 -0.01 -12.25
C ARG A 94 -11.24 1.39 -12.64
N PRO A 95 -10.34 2.38 -12.64
CA PRO A 95 -10.67 3.72 -13.11
C PRO A 95 -10.94 3.68 -14.63
N ASP A 96 -11.66 4.67 -15.15
CA ASP A 96 -11.91 4.82 -16.60
C ASP A 96 -10.67 5.23 -17.42
N LEU A 97 -9.47 5.03 -16.84
CA LEU A 97 -8.19 5.18 -17.53
C LEU A 97 -7.79 3.80 -18.07
N ASN A 98 -7.59 3.72 -19.38
CA ASN A 98 -7.19 2.48 -20.03
C ASN A 98 -5.94 1.87 -19.38
N ASP A 99 -5.95 0.54 -19.30
CA ASP A 99 -4.81 -0.31 -18.95
C ASP A 99 -4.24 -0.13 -17.53
N ILE A 100 -4.95 0.58 -16.64
CA ILE A 100 -4.56 0.75 -15.25
C ILE A 100 -5.59 0.15 -14.31
N VAL A 101 -5.12 -0.56 -13.30
CA VAL A 101 -5.91 -0.88 -12.12
C VAL A 101 -5.24 -0.37 -10.85
N ILE A 102 -6.03 -0.14 -9.82
CA ILE A 102 -5.55 0.22 -8.49
C ILE A 102 -5.91 -0.94 -7.56
N MET A 103 -4.91 -1.63 -7.04
CA MET A 103 -5.07 -2.63 -6.00
C MET A 103 -5.03 -1.95 -4.64
N VAL A 104 -5.99 -2.28 -3.77
CA VAL A 104 -6.02 -1.86 -2.37
C VAL A 104 -5.51 -3.01 -1.52
N LEU A 105 -4.40 -2.78 -0.83
CA LEU A 105 -3.67 -3.78 -0.04
C LEU A 105 -3.50 -3.30 1.41
N PRO A 106 -3.24 -4.19 2.38
CA PRO A 106 -2.80 -3.77 3.71
C PRO A 106 -1.49 -2.96 3.61
N LEU A 107 -1.39 -1.89 4.39
CA LEU A 107 -0.13 -1.17 4.54
C LEU A 107 0.87 -2.03 5.33
N ARG A 108 2.01 -2.36 4.72
CA ARG A 108 3.07 -3.18 5.33
C ARG A 108 4.33 -2.35 5.54
N TYR A 109 5.09 -2.71 6.56
CA TYR A 109 6.41 -2.13 6.81
C TYR A 109 7.45 -2.78 5.89
N ASP A 110 8.44 -2.01 5.46
CA ASP A 110 9.55 -2.53 4.67
C ASP A 110 10.41 -3.47 5.53
N LEU A 111 10.52 -4.73 5.11
CA LEU A 111 11.36 -5.73 5.79
C LEU A 111 12.84 -5.32 5.82
N GLN A 112 13.32 -4.57 4.82
CA GLN A 112 14.70 -4.08 4.79
C GLN A 112 14.97 -3.03 5.88
N CYS A 113 13.91 -2.40 6.40
CA CYS A 113 14.01 -1.46 7.52
C CYS A 113 13.87 -2.14 8.88
N LEU A 114 13.50 -3.43 8.95
CA LEU A 114 13.44 -4.17 10.21
C LEU A 114 14.85 -4.43 10.73
N LYS A 115 15.16 -3.88 11.90
CA LYS A 115 16.38 -4.20 12.64
C LYS A 115 16.08 -5.38 13.56
N PHE A 116 16.67 -6.54 13.28
CA PHE A 116 16.67 -7.66 14.21
C PHE A 116 17.63 -7.36 15.36
N ASN A 117 17.14 -7.38 16.58
CA ASN A 117 17.92 -7.22 17.81
C ASN A 117 18.53 -8.54 18.26
N THR A 118 17.95 -9.69 17.87
CA THR A 118 18.45 -11.01 18.24
C THR A 118 18.46 -11.99 17.06
N ILE A 119 19.31 -13.03 17.15
CA ILE A 119 19.31 -14.14 16.19
C ILE A 119 17.94 -14.85 16.19
N GLY A 120 17.29 -14.93 17.35
CA GLY A 120 15.96 -15.55 17.47
C GLY A 120 14.90 -14.85 16.62
N GLU A 121 14.91 -13.52 16.57
CA GLU A 121 13.98 -12.75 15.71
C GLU A 121 14.23 -13.01 14.22
N ALA A 122 15.49 -13.13 13.81
CA ALA A 122 15.83 -13.46 12.43
C ALA A 122 15.39 -14.89 12.06
N VAL A 123 15.64 -15.87 12.95
CA VAL A 123 15.21 -17.26 12.76
C VAL A 123 13.69 -17.35 12.67
N GLU A 124 12.96 -16.63 13.51
CA GLU A 124 11.49 -16.60 13.49
C GLU A 124 10.95 -15.94 12.21
N CYS A 125 11.61 -14.88 11.71
CA CYS A 125 11.28 -14.28 10.41
C CYS A 125 11.42 -15.30 9.27
N PHE A 126 12.56 -16.02 9.20
CA PHE A 126 12.76 -17.05 8.18
C PHE A 126 11.75 -18.19 8.30
N ARG A 127 11.42 -18.60 9.52
CA ARG A 127 10.39 -19.61 9.77
C ARG A 127 9.05 -19.17 9.17
N GLN A 128 8.58 -17.96 9.49
CA GLN A 128 7.33 -17.41 8.93
C GLN A 128 7.36 -17.21 7.40
N MET A 129 8.54 -17.00 6.81
CA MET A 129 8.67 -16.87 5.35
C MET A 129 8.61 -18.22 4.63
N PHE A 130 9.01 -19.31 5.28
CA PHE A 130 9.14 -20.63 4.66
C PHE A 130 8.00 -21.60 5.01
N GLU A 131 7.34 -21.42 6.16
CA GLU A 131 6.23 -22.24 6.66
C GLU A 131 4.91 -21.50 6.55
#